data_AF-A0A813F4V7-F1
#
_entry.id   AF-A0A813F4V7-F1
#
_cell.length_a   1.000
_cell.length_b   1.000
_cell.length_c   1.000
_cell.angle_alpha   90.00
_cell.angle_beta   90.00
_cell.angle_gamma   90.00
#
_symmetry.space_group_name_H-M   'P 1'
#
loop_
_entity.id
_entity.type
_entity.pdbx_description
1 polymer ?
#
loop_
_entity_poly.entity_id
_entity_poly.type
_entity_poly.pdbx_seq_one_letter_code
_entity_poly.pdbx_strand_id
1 'polypeptide(L)'
;MQEEFPTEVAAEGGSGSHGSRRSGGIIGRTGVRGIVNKKDNSYGACLNIGIFALTSKFGRDLATALDHLAIITMLIQRARHGVLDGDDFEDCMRRALVETESEVGVEAMEDLGLKFSLTLSKSYWINCHTKVYTPRIACLETALAYRRQFAELQQALYHRGSSLLNKFSVADLADNWHRFSALYIEACCGLGETQSIVASSPKSREAVAKRLAALVEANSAEREKQLRAWNCRQMLQEERLQRQAARTERRALLRDRRAMVREDRKLSREDKALRRKLPSELVQNLVRRWERLQSLRRRREAAVLQQERAKRRAAALSNCKKLAKQRAAAKVELRRSRTEREERWRWLNRRDLTMADLLGQRAL
;
A
#
# COMPACT_ATOMS: atom_id res chain seq x y z
N MET A 1 -4.22 -38.68 28.40
CA MET A 1 -3.08 -38.55 27.47
C MET A 1 -3.32 -37.31 26.64
N GLN A 2 -2.62 -36.25 27.04
CA GLN A 2 -2.66 -34.90 26.49
C GLN A 2 -1.57 -34.75 25.40
N GLU A 3 -1.64 -33.64 24.67
CA GLU A 3 -0.60 -33.01 23.83
C GLU A 3 -0.40 -33.63 22.43
N GLU A 4 -0.36 -32.90 21.30
CA GLU A 4 0.07 -31.52 21.02
C GLU A 4 -0.53 -31.01 19.68
N PHE A 5 -1.04 -29.77 19.65
CA PHE A 5 -1.28 -29.02 18.40
C PHE A 5 -0.07 -28.11 18.15
N PRO A 6 0.53 -28.08 16.95
CA PRO A 6 1.60 -27.12 16.69
C PRO A 6 1.00 -25.72 16.52
N THR A 7 1.16 -24.92 17.57
CA THR A 7 1.02 -23.47 17.58
C THR A 7 2.44 -22.91 17.79
N GLU A 8 3.05 -22.35 16.75
CA GLU A 8 4.08 -21.29 16.80
C GLU A 8 4.75 -21.16 15.43
N VAL A 9 4.65 -19.96 14.83
CA VAL A 9 5.81 -19.10 14.63
C VAL A 9 5.32 -17.66 14.79
N ALA A 10 5.68 -17.04 15.91
CA ALA A 10 5.58 -15.61 16.14
C ALA A 10 6.80 -14.88 15.53
N ALA A 11 6.60 -13.59 15.31
CA ALA A 11 7.46 -12.67 14.58
C ALA A 11 8.38 -11.85 15.51
N GLU A 12 9.51 -11.38 14.97
CA GLU A 12 10.14 -10.08 15.22
C GLU A 12 10.90 -9.71 13.91
N GLY A 13 11.05 -8.49 13.39
CA GLY A 13 10.90 -7.12 13.87
C GLY A 13 12.10 -6.31 13.30
N GLY A 14 11.89 -5.35 12.40
CA GLY A 14 12.99 -4.49 11.91
C GLY A 14 12.68 -3.64 10.68
N SER A 15 12.38 -2.36 10.91
CA SER A 15 12.26 -1.29 9.92
C SER A 15 13.63 -0.80 9.45
N GLY A 16 13.79 -0.63 8.13
CA GLY A 16 15.01 -0.04 7.55
C GLY A 16 14.85 0.26 6.06
N SER A 17 14.67 1.55 5.74
CA SER A 17 14.64 2.09 4.38
C SER A 17 16.02 2.06 3.72
N HIS A 18 16.04 1.66 2.45
CA HIS A 18 17.04 1.91 1.39
C HIS A 18 18.54 1.65 1.64
N GLY A 19 19.09 0.70 0.87
CA GLY A 19 20.46 0.84 0.35
C GLY A 19 21.25 -0.46 0.15
N SER A 20 21.31 -0.91 -1.10
CA SER A 20 22.46 -1.59 -1.74
C SER A 20 22.89 -3.01 -1.31
N ARG A 21 22.78 -3.91 -2.30
CA ARG A 21 23.68 -5.02 -2.66
C ARG A 21 24.71 -5.48 -1.62
N ARG A 22 24.63 -6.76 -1.23
CA ARG A 22 25.75 -7.72 -1.33
C ARG A 22 25.24 -9.16 -1.27
N SER A 23 25.83 -9.96 -2.15
CA SER A 23 25.75 -11.40 -2.34
C SER A 23 26.18 -12.21 -1.11
N GLY A 24 25.56 -13.37 -0.90
CA GLY A 24 26.15 -14.45 -0.10
C GLY A 24 25.12 -15.42 0.48
N GLY A 25 24.98 -16.62 -0.11
CA GLY A 25 24.31 -17.77 0.51
C GLY A 25 22.95 -18.16 -0.07
N ILE A 26 22.88 -18.46 -1.37
CA ILE A 26 21.75 -19.20 -1.94
C ILE A 26 21.87 -20.65 -1.47
N ILE A 27 21.21 -21.01 -0.37
CA ILE A 27 20.79 -22.40 -0.15
C ILE A 27 19.58 -22.61 -1.06
N GLY A 28 19.77 -23.43 -2.09
CA GLY A 28 18.80 -23.66 -3.15
C GLY A 28 17.47 -24.16 -2.61
N ARG A 29 16.45 -23.29 -2.60
CA ARG A 29 15.05 -23.73 -2.64
C ARG A 29 14.72 -24.11 -4.08
N THR A 30 15.21 -25.26 -4.53
CA THR A 30 14.65 -25.99 -5.68
C THR A 30 13.34 -26.64 -5.26
N GLY A 31 12.40 -25.83 -4.78
CA GLY A 31 11.03 -26.28 -4.52
C GLY A 31 10.28 -26.24 -5.83
N VAL A 32 9.96 -27.41 -6.39
CA VAL A 32 8.94 -27.51 -7.44
C VAL A 32 7.66 -26.88 -6.86
N ARG A 33 7.23 -25.74 -7.41
CA ARG A 33 6.01 -25.07 -6.95
C ARG A 33 4.85 -26.05 -7.08
N GLY A 34 4.25 -26.40 -5.96
CA GLY A 34 3.07 -27.24 -5.92
C GLY A 34 3.24 -28.57 -5.20
N ILE A 35 4.44 -28.94 -4.74
CA ILE A 35 4.60 -30.05 -3.79
C ILE A 35 4.62 -29.52 -2.36
N VAL A 36 3.82 -30.14 -1.49
CA VAL A 36 3.76 -29.87 -0.06
C VAL A 36 4.29 -31.09 0.68
N ASN A 37 5.27 -30.87 1.56
CA ASN A 37 5.80 -31.89 2.47
C ASN A 37 5.27 -31.65 3.90
N LYS A 38 4.84 -32.72 4.57
CA LYS A 38 4.47 -32.70 5.99
C LYS A 38 5.62 -33.25 6.85
N LYS A 39 5.55 -33.03 8.17
CA LYS A 39 6.58 -33.49 9.13
C LYS A 39 6.76 -35.01 9.15
N ASP A 40 5.77 -35.77 8.70
CA ASP A 40 5.79 -37.24 8.60
C ASP A 40 6.41 -37.75 7.29
N ASN A 41 7.12 -36.89 6.55
CA ASN A 41 7.67 -37.17 5.22
C ASN A 41 6.61 -37.63 4.21
N SER A 42 5.36 -37.17 4.37
CA SER A 42 4.34 -37.34 3.33
C SER A 42 4.31 -36.14 2.38
N TYR A 43 4.27 -36.45 1.10
CA TYR A 43 4.19 -35.52 -0.02
C TYR A 43 2.77 -35.48 -0.56
N GLY A 44 2.35 -34.30 -0.99
CA GLY A 44 1.11 -34.12 -1.74
C GLY A 44 1.23 -32.95 -2.71
N ALA A 45 0.47 -33.00 -3.79
CA ALA A 45 0.35 -31.90 -4.72
C ALA A 45 -0.67 -30.88 -4.21
N CYS A 46 -0.39 -29.59 -4.39
CA CYS A 46 -1.23 -28.47 -3.99
C CYS A 46 -1.07 -27.30 -4.97
N LEU A 47 -2.14 -26.90 -5.62
CA LEU A 47 -2.14 -25.74 -6.51
C LEU A 47 -3.35 -24.85 -6.28
N ASN A 48 -3.17 -23.56 -6.56
CA ASN A 48 -4.19 -22.54 -6.35
C ASN A 48 -4.58 -21.86 -7.68
N ILE A 49 -5.87 -21.63 -7.86
CA ILE A 49 -6.43 -20.69 -8.85
C ILE A 49 -7.20 -19.61 -8.10
N GLY A 50 -6.61 -18.42 -7.97
CA GLY A 50 -7.17 -17.35 -7.16
C GLY A 50 -7.30 -17.78 -5.70
N ILE A 51 -8.53 -17.84 -5.19
CA ILE A 51 -8.83 -18.32 -3.84
C ILE A 51 -9.09 -19.81 -3.76
N PHE A 52 -9.27 -20.50 -4.90
CA PHE A 52 -9.62 -21.91 -4.94
C PHE A 52 -8.35 -22.77 -4.94
N ALA A 53 -8.24 -23.70 -4.01
CA ALA A 53 -7.07 -24.54 -3.82
C ALA A 53 -7.43 -26.02 -4.02
N LEU A 54 -6.65 -26.72 -4.83
CA LEU A 54 -6.74 -28.15 -5.08
C LEU A 54 -5.57 -28.84 -4.38
N THR A 55 -5.86 -29.90 -3.63
CA THR A 55 -4.86 -30.70 -2.92
C THR A 55 -5.09 -32.18 -3.19
N SER A 56 -4.02 -32.92 -3.52
CA SER A 56 -4.09 -34.38 -3.63
C SER A 56 -4.07 -35.03 -2.25
N LYS A 57 -4.31 -36.35 -2.23
CA LYS A 57 -3.95 -37.24 -1.13
C LYS A 57 -2.45 -37.12 -0.83
N PHE A 58 -2.11 -37.23 0.44
CA PHE A 58 -0.73 -37.23 0.92
C PHE A 58 -0.23 -38.69 0.99
N GLY A 59 0.95 -38.96 0.44
CA GLY A 59 1.60 -40.27 0.42
C GLY A 59 3.09 -40.17 0.70
N ARG A 60 3.77 -41.28 0.97
CA ARG A 60 5.24 -41.29 1.22
C ARG A 60 6.07 -41.27 -0.08
N ASP A 61 5.45 -41.62 -1.20
CA ASP A 61 6.11 -41.64 -2.50
C ASP A 61 6.06 -40.25 -3.16
N LEU A 62 7.25 -39.70 -3.42
CA LEU A 62 7.40 -38.43 -4.12
C LEU A 62 7.07 -38.55 -5.60
N ALA A 63 7.33 -39.71 -6.23
CA ALA A 63 7.01 -39.93 -7.64
C ALA A 63 5.50 -39.81 -7.87
N THR A 64 4.71 -40.52 -7.07
CA THR A 64 3.24 -40.39 -7.07
C THR A 64 2.79 -38.94 -6.86
N ALA A 65 3.42 -38.19 -5.94
CA ALA A 65 3.04 -36.79 -5.70
C ALA A 65 3.37 -35.88 -6.90
N LEU A 66 4.39 -36.19 -7.69
CA LEU A 66 4.71 -35.48 -8.93
C LEU A 66 3.70 -35.80 -10.03
N ASP A 67 3.26 -37.06 -10.15
CA ASP A 67 2.19 -37.45 -11.08
C ASP A 67 0.88 -36.75 -10.73
N HIS A 68 0.52 -36.74 -9.44
CA HIS A 68 -0.61 -35.95 -8.93
C HIS A 68 -0.48 -34.46 -9.26
N LEU A 69 0.72 -33.89 -9.19
CA LEU A 69 0.96 -32.49 -9.55
C LEU A 69 0.75 -32.24 -11.04
N ALA A 70 1.17 -33.16 -11.91
CA ALA A 70 0.93 -33.06 -13.35
C ALA A 70 -0.57 -33.05 -13.66
N ILE A 71 -1.33 -33.98 -13.06
CA ILE A 71 -2.80 -34.06 -13.22
C ILE A 71 -3.49 -32.79 -12.74
N ILE A 72 -3.18 -32.30 -11.53
CA ILE A 72 -3.77 -31.06 -11.01
C ILE A 72 -3.37 -29.86 -11.88
N THR A 73 -2.15 -29.82 -12.40
CA THR A 73 -1.69 -28.74 -13.30
C THR A 73 -2.51 -28.72 -14.59
N MET A 74 -2.75 -29.90 -15.19
CA MET A 74 -3.55 -30.05 -16.39
C MET A 74 -4.99 -29.56 -16.18
N LEU A 75 -5.63 -30.01 -15.09
CA LEU A 75 -6.97 -29.57 -14.70
C LEU A 75 -7.03 -28.04 -14.56
N ILE A 76 -6.05 -27.45 -13.88
CA ILE A 76 -5.98 -26.00 -13.68
C ILE A 76 -5.78 -25.23 -14.98
N GLN A 77 -4.95 -25.75 -15.89
CA GLN A 77 -4.71 -25.14 -17.19
C GLN A 77 -5.99 -25.13 -18.03
N ARG A 78 -6.71 -26.26 -18.11
CA ARG A 78 -8.01 -26.36 -18.79
C ARG A 78 -9.03 -25.37 -18.25
N ALA A 79 -9.20 -25.33 -16.93
CA ALA A 79 -10.13 -24.40 -16.30
C ALA A 79 -9.76 -22.93 -16.56
N ARG A 80 -8.46 -22.60 -16.60
CA ARG A 80 -8.01 -21.24 -16.91
C ARG A 80 -8.23 -20.86 -18.37
N HIS A 81 -8.07 -21.80 -19.31
CA HIS A 81 -8.32 -21.53 -20.71
C HIS A 81 -9.78 -21.16 -20.96
N GLY A 82 -10.73 -21.94 -20.43
CA GLY A 82 -12.16 -21.60 -20.57
C GLY A 82 -12.52 -20.23 -19.96
N VAL A 83 -11.95 -19.88 -18.80
CA VAL A 83 -12.18 -18.56 -18.19
C VAL A 83 -11.63 -17.40 -19.03
N LEU A 84 -10.52 -17.60 -19.74
CA LEU A 84 -9.98 -16.60 -20.66
C LEU A 84 -10.89 -16.40 -21.88
N ASP A 85 -11.65 -17.42 -22.26
CA ASP A 85 -12.64 -17.37 -23.34
C ASP A 85 -13.97 -16.75 -22.88
N GLY A 86 -14.09 -16.38 -21.60
CA GLY A 86 -15.23 -15.67 -21.04
C GLY A 86 -16.27 -16.56 -20.35
N ASP A 87 -16.04 -17.86 -20.25
CA ASP A 87 -16.92 -18.79 -19.54
C ASP A 87 -16.88 -18.58 -18.01
N ASP A 88 -17.94 -19.01 -17.33
CA ASP A 88 -17.99 -19.00 -15.86
C ASP A 88 -16.96 -19.99 -15.28
N PHE A 89 -16.29 -19.59 -14.20
CA PHE A 89 -15.20 -20.38 -13.62
C PHE A 89 -15.71 -21.75 -13.13
N GLU A 90 -16.89 -21.78 -12.52
CA GLU A 90 -17.50 -22.97 -11.96
C GLU A 90 -17.75 -24.01 -13.07
N ASP A 91 -18.29 -23.58 -14.21
CA ASP A 91 -18.52 -24.45 -15.37
C ASP A 91 -17.22 -24.91 -16.00
N CYS A 92 -16.23 -24.03 -16.11
CA CYS A 92 -14.88 -24.38 -16.57
C CYS A 92 -14.23 -25.44 -15.68
N MET A 93 -14.37 -25.33 -14.35
CA MET A 93 -13.81 -26.30 -13.42
C MET A 93 -14.48 -27.66 -13.51
N ARG A 94 -15.82 -27.72 -13.67
CA ARG A 94 -16.56 -28.97 -13.88
C ARG A 94 -16.13 -29.65 -15.17
N ARG A 95 -16.11 -28.89 -16.26
CA ARG A 95 -15.70 -29.38 -17.59
C ARG A 95 -14.26 -29.89 -17.56
N ALA A 96 -13.34 -29.12 -16.96
CA ALA A 96 -11.94 -29.51 -16.81
C ALA A 96 -11.76 -30.79 -15.98
N LEU A 97 -12.58 -31.00 -14.94
CA LEU A 97 -12.54 -32.23 -14.15
C LEU A 97 -12.96 -33.43 -15.00
N VAL A 98 -14.10 -33.35 -15.70
CA VAL A 98 -14.63 -34.42 -16.56
C VAL A 98 -13.67 -34.77 -17.71
N GLU A 99 -13.10 -33.75 -18.37
CA GLU A 99 -12.12 -33.94 -19.44
C GLU A 99 -10.81 -34.56 -18.92
N THR A 100 -10.39 -34.21 -17.70
CA THR A 100 -9.20 -34.80 -17.08
C THR A 100 -9.46 -36.24 -16.64
N GLU A 101 -10.64 -36.53 -16.14
CA GLU A 101 -11.06 -37.88 -15.76
C GLU A 101 -11.16 -38.80 -16.98
N SER A 102 -11.68 -38.32 -18.11
CA SER A 102 -11.77 -39.12 -19.34
C SER A 102 -10.40 -39.42 -19.96
N GLU A 103 -9.41 -38.54 -19.77
CA GLU A 103 -8.05 -38.72 -20.31
C GLU A 103 -7.16 -39.57 -19.42
N VAL A 104 -7.18 -39.35 -18.10
CA VAL A 104 -6.30 -40.05 -17.15
C VAL A 104 -6.91 -41.38 -16.69
N GLY A 105 -8.25 -41.49 -16.72
CA GLY A 105 -9.01 -42.63 -16.23
C GLY A 105 -9.57 -42.40 -14.82
N VAL A 106 -10.72 -43.04 -14.55
CA VAL A 106 -11.46 -42.91 -13.28
C VAL A 106 -10.64 -43.39 -12.08
N GLU A 107 -9.97 -44.54 -12.21
CA GLU A 107 -9.17 -45.13 -11.12
C GLU A 107 -8.04 -44.19 -10.66
N ALA A 108 -7.33 -43.57 -11.61
CA ALA A 108 -6.28 -42.61 -11.31
C ALA A 108 -6.81 -41.32 -10.63
N MET A 109 -8.04 -40.90 -10.97
CA MET A 109 -8.70 -39.75 -10.34
C MET A 109 -9.20 -40.07 -8.92
N GLU A 110 -9.64 -41.30 -8.67
CA GLU A 110 -9.97 -41.75 -7.31
C GLU A 110 -8.73 -41.86 -6.43
N ASP A 111 -7.63 -42.40 -6.97
CA ASP A 111 -6.34 -42.50 -6.28
C ASP A 111 -5.72 -41.14 -5.94
N LEU A 112 -5.93 -40.14 -6.81
CA LEU A 112 -5.54 -38.76 -6.58
C LEU A 112 -6.11 -38.21 -5.26
N GLY A 113 -7.30 -38.70 -4.85
CA GLY A 113 -7.97 -38.33 -3.60
C GLY A 113 -8.11 -36.81 -3.46
N LEU A 114 -8.63 -36.18 -4.52
CA LEU A 114 -8.67 -34.74 -4.68
C LEU A 114 -9.50 -34.08 -3.57
N LYS A 115 -8.97 -33.02 -2.99
CA LYS A 115 -9.63 -32.20 -1.98
C LYS A 115 -9.52 -30.74 -2.31
N PHE A 116 -10.60 -30.03 -2.09
CA PHE A 116 -10.78 -28.62 -2.38
C PHE A 116 -10.75 -27.81 -1.10
N SER A 117 -10.15 -26.63 -1.13
CA SER A 117 -10.24 -25.67 -0.03
C SER A 117 -10.17 -24.26 -0.58
N LEU A 118 -10.57 -23.28 0.22
CA LEU A 118 -10.50 -21.87 -0.15
C LEU A 118 -9.44 -21.18 0.69
N THR A 119 -8.53 -20.48 0.01
CA THR A 119 -7.53 -19.60 0.62
C THR A 119 -8.09 -18.18 0.67
N LEU A 120 -8.43 -17.73 1.86
CA LEU A 120 -9.13 -16.46 2.07
C LEU A 120 -8.24 -15.47 2.82
N SER A 121 -8.33 -14.20 2.46
CA SER A 121 -7.61 -13.11 3.13
C SER A 121 -8.55 -11.92 3.35
N LYS A 122 -8.52 -11.36 4.55
CA LYS A 122 -9.20 -10.12 4.92
C LYS A 122 -8.20 -9.21 5.62
N SER A 123 -7.31 -8.61 4.82
CA SER A 123 -6.11 -7.92 5.30
C SER A 123 -6.36 -6.84 6.34
N TYR A 124 -7.48 -6.11 6.24
CA TYR A 124 -7.89 -5.13 7.25
C TYR A 124 -8.20 -5.78 8.61
N TRP A 125 -8.77 -6.98 8.62
CA TRP A 125 -9.21 -7.64 9.85
C TRP A 125 -8.16 -8.56 10.46
N ILE A 126 -7.53 -9.41 9.65
CA ILE A 126 -6.66 -10.51 10.12
C ILE A 126 -5.18 -10.38 9.73
N ASN A 127 -4.71 -9.18 9.37
CA ASN A 127 -3.38 -8.90 8.77
C ASN A 127 -3.27 -9.41 7.32
N CYS A 128 -2.49 -8.69 6.49
CA CYS A 128 -2.29 -9.00 5.07
C CYS A 128 -1.46 -10.28 4.83
N HIS A 129 -0.66 -10.70 5.81
CA HIS A 129 0.17 -11.90 5.72
C HIS A 129 -0.55 -13.16 6.19
N THR A 130 -1.61 -13.00 7.00
CA THR A 130 -2.40 -14.13 7.50
C THR A 130 -3.44 -14.53 6.47
N LYS A 131 -3.49 -15.83 6.20
CA LYS A 131 -4.53 -16.45 5.37
C LYS A 131 -5.30 -17.42 6.23
N VAL A 132 -6.62 -17.44 6.04
CA VAL A 132 -7.48 -18.47 6.62
C VAL A 132 -7.88 -19.44 5.53
N TYR A 133 -7.99 -20.71 5.90
CA TYR A 133 -8.27 -21.80 4.98
C TYR A 133 -9.54 -22.50 5.42
N THR A 134 -10.48 -22.67 4.50
CA THR A 134 -11.63 -23.54 4.78
C THR A 134 -11.16 -24.98 4.97
N PRO A 135 -11.96 -25.85 5.62
CA PRO A 135 -11.67 -27.27 5.63
C PRO A 135 -11.52 -27.81 4.22
N ARG A 136 -10.80 -28.93 4.12
CA ARG A 136 -10.65 -29.66 2.87
C ARG A 136 -11.93 -30.45 2.59
N ILE A 137 -12.57 -30.16 1.48
CA ILE A 137 -13.84 -30.72 1.02
C ILE A 137 -13.55 -31.70 -0.11
N ALA A 138 -14.11 -32.92 -0.08
CA ALA A 138 -13.94 -33.85 -1.21
C ALA A 138 -14.95 -33.61 -2.34
N CYS A 139 -16.11 -33.01 -2.04
CA CYS A 139 -17.12 -32.65 -3.03
C CYS A 139 -16.77 -31.35 -3.76
N LEU A 140 -16.60 -31.40 -5.08
CA LEU A 140 -16.32 -30.23 -5.91
C LEU A 140 -17.48 -29.21 -5.84
N GLU A 141 -18.73 -29.67 -5.99
CA GLU A 141 -19.90 -28.79 -6.03
C GLU A 141 -20.07 -27.97 -4.75
N THR A 142 -19.87 -28.58 -3.59
CA THR A 142 -19.89 -27.87 -2.30
C THR A 142 -18.76 -26.82 -2.23
N ALA A 143 -17.57 -27.15 -2.71
CA ALA A 143 -16.45 -26.23 -2.73
C ALA A 143 -16.67 -25.05 -3.71
N LEU A 144 -17.27 -25.30 -4.87
CA LEU A 144 -17.65 -24.27 -5.84
C LEU A 144 -18.78 -23.38 -5.30
N ALA A 145 -19.77 -23.94 -4.61
CA ALA A 145 -20.81 -23.17 -3.94
C ALA A 145 -20.23 -22.20 -2.91
N TYR A 146 -19.33 -22.67 -2.04
CA TYR A 146 -18.62 -21.78 -1.11
C TYR A 146 -17.76 -20.76 -1.84
N ARG A 147 -17.06 -21.15 -2.91
CA ARG A 147 -16.24 -20.23 -3.69
C ARG A 147 -17.09 -19.06 -4.18
N ARG A 148 -18.26 -19.31 -4.77
CA ARG A 148 -19.18 -18.29 -5.27
C ARG A 148 -19.55 -17.29 -4.17
N GLN A 149 -20.01 -17.81 -3.02
CA GLN A 149 -20.39 -16.99 -1.87
C GLN A 149 -19.22 -16.14 -1.32
N PHE A 150 -18.01 -16.73 -1.22
CA PHE A 150 -16.83 -15.98 -0.80
C PHE A 150 -16.33 -14.99 -1.86
N ALA A 151 -16.47 -15.31 -3.15
CA ALA A 151 -16.08 -14.46 -4.26
C ALA A 151 -16.89 -13.16 -4.24
N GLU A 152 -18.20 -13.23 -4.03
CA GLU A 152 -19.06 -12.04 -3.86
C GLU A 152 -18.57 -11.15 -2.71
N LEU A 153 -18.28 -11.75 -1.55
CA LEU A 153 -17.77 -11.03 -0.38
C LEU A 153 -16.35 -10.46 -0.57
N GLN A 154 -15.56 -11.01 -1.49
CA GLN A 154 -14.22 -10.52 -1.81
C GLN A 154 -14.25 -9.44 -2.90
N GLN A 155 -15.00 -9.66 -3.98
CA GLN A 155 -15.16 -8.70 -5.07
C GLN A 155 -15.74 -7.39 -4.57
N ALA A 156 -16.69 -7.46 -3.64
CA ALA A 156 -17.27 -6.28 -2.98
C ALA A 156 -16.20 -5.35 -2.37
N LEU A 157 -15.05 -5.89 -1.96
CA LEU A 157 -13.95 -5.12 -1.34
C LEU A 157 -12.63 -5.19 -2.11
N TYR A 158 -12.61 -5.76 -3.32
CA TYR A 158 -11.35 -5.98 -4.03
C TYR A 158 -10.85 -4.68 -4.66
N HIS A 159 -9.79 -4.10 -4.08
CA HIS A 159 -9.12 -2.95 -4.66
C HIS A 159 -7.61 -3.09 -4.66
N ARG A 160 -7.03 -3.03 -5.86
CA ARG A 160 -5.59 -3.07 -6.04
C ARG A 160 -4.99 -1.70 -5.69
N GLY A 161 -4.06 -1.68 -4.73
CA GLY A 161 -3.14 -0.55 -4.49
C GLY A 161 -3.68 0.65 -3.71
N SER A 162 -4.94 0.63 -3.24
CA SER A 162 -5.48 1.68 -2.38
C SER A 162 -5.91 1.14 -1.02
N SER A 163 -5.76 1.96 0.02
CA SER A 163 -6.29 1.66 1.36
C SER A 163 -7.80 1.44 1.27
N LEU A 164 -8.32 0.33 1.80
CA LEU A 164 -9.75 0.01 1.76
C LEU A 164 -10.62 1.14 2.33
N LEU A 165 -10.13 1.80 3.40
CA LEU A 165 -10.78 2.95 4.02
C LEU A 165 -10.99 4.15 3.08
N ASN A 166 -10.28 4.25 1.95
CA ASN A 166 -10.49 5.35 1.01
C ASN A 166 -11.77 5.21 0.19
N LYS A 167 -12.36 4.00 0.15
CA LYS A 167 -13.50 3.68 -0.70
C LYS A 167 -14.70 3.16 0.08
N PHE A 168 -14.44 2.48 1.19
CA PHE A 168 -15.46 1.92 2.05
C PHE A 168 -15.44 2.61 3.41
N SER A 169 -16.63 2.83 3.96
CA SER A 169 -16.74 3.27 5.34
C SER A 169 -16.31 2.14 6.29
N VAL A 170 -16.00 2.51 7.53
CA VAL A 170 -15.68 1.51 8.58
C VAL A 170 -16.89 0.58 8.83
N ALA A 171 -18.11 1.10 8.71
CA ALA A 171 -19.34 0.32 8.84
C ALA A 171 -19.45 -0.74 7.73
N ASP A 172 -19.22 -0.36 6.46
CA ASP A 172 -19.27 -1.32 5.33
C ASP A 172 -18.25 -2.46 5.50
N LEU A 173 -17.05 -2.12 5.99
CA LEU A 173 -16.01 -3.10 6.27
C LEU A 173 -16.38 -4.04 7.43
N ALA A 174 -17.06 -3.54 8.46
CA ALA A 174 -17.55 -4.32 9.59
C ALA A 174 -18.68 -5.26 9.15
N ASP A 175 -19.66 -4.77 8.41
CA ASP A 175 -20.77 -5.57 7.89
C ASP A 175 -20.26 -6.70 6.98
N ASN A 176 -19.33 -6.39 6.07
CA ASN A 176 -18.70 -7.40 5.23
C ASN A 176 -17.94 -8.45 6.05
N TRP A 177 -17.26 -8.04 7.14
CA TRP A 177 -16.57 -8.96 8.03
C TRP A 177 -17.54 -9.87 8.78
N HIS A 178 -18.66 -9.34 9.28
CA HIS A 178 -19.68 -10.14 9.94
C HIS A 178 -20.22 -11.22 9.00
N ARG A 179 -20.60 -10.85 7.77
CA ARG A 179 -21.04 -11.82 6.75
C ARG A 179 -19.97 -12.85 6.42
N PHE A 180 -18.73 -12.41 6.23
CA PHE A 180 -17.60 -13.30 5.97
C PHE A 180 -17.34 -14.27 7.12
N SER A 181 -17.34 -13.79 8.36
CA SER A 181 -17.07 -14.62 9.55
C SER A 181 -18.18 -15.66 9.77
N ALA A 182 -19.44 -15.27 9.58
CA ALA A 182 -20.58 -16.18 9.67
C ALA A 182 -20.46 -17.31 8.63
N LEU A 183 -20.21 -16.94 7.36
CA LEU A 183 -20.03 -17.90 6.28
C LEU A 183 -18.81 -18.81 6.48
N TYR A 184 -17.71 -18.27 7.00
CA TYR A 184 -16.52 -19.06 7.29
C TYR A 184 -16.74 -20.06 8.42
N ILE A 185 -17.46 -19.66 9.46
CA ILE A 185 -17.87 -20.55 10.56
C ILE A 185 -18.79 -21.65 10.02
N GLU A 186 -19.76 -21.30 9.17
CA GLU A 186 -20.62 -22.26 8.50
C GLU A 186 -19.82 -23.26 7.65
N ALA A 187 -18.91 -22.80 6.80
CA ALA A 187 -18.04 -23.66 6.00
C ALA A 187 -17.13 -24.56 6.87
N CYS A 188 -16.77 -24.12 8.08
CA CYS A 188 -15.98 -24.92 9.01
C CYS A 188 -16.80 -25.99 9.75
N CYS A 189 -18.08 -25.74 10.00
CA CYS A 189 -18.93 -26.58 10.85
C CYS A 189 -19.96 -27.41 10.07
N GLY A 190 -20.40 -26.96 8.89
CA GLY A 190 -21.49 -27.56 8.11
C GLY A 190 -21.13 -28.85 7.37
N LEU A 191 -19.84 -29.20 7.30
CA LEU A 191 -19.38 -30.41 6.62
C LEU A 191 -19.49 -31.69 7.47
N GLY A 192 -20.08 -31.60 8.67
CA GLY A 192 -20.11 -32.68 9.67
C GLY A 192 -20.96 -33.90 9.30
N GLU A 193 -21.98 -33.74 8.46
CA GLU A 193 -22.96 -34.82 8.26
C GLU A 193 -22.60 -35.79 7.13
N THR A 194 -21.81 -35.38 6.13
CA THR A 194 -21.69 -36.16 4.89
C THR A 194 -20.38 -36.92 4.72
N GLN A 195 -19.31 -36.66 5.48
CA GLN A 195 -17.97 -37.17 5.10
C GLN A 195 -17.01 -37.62 6.22
N SER A 196 -17.39 -37.70 7.51
CA SER A 196 -16.42 -38.02 8.56
C SER A 196 -16.47 -39.47 9.07
N ILE A 197 -15.79 -40.38 8.37
CA ILE A 197 -15.27 -41.65 8.95
C ILE A 197 -13.87 -41.44 9.58
N VAL A 198 -13.20 -40.30 9.35
CA VAL A 198 -11.81 -40.06 9.82
C VAL A 198 -11.74 -38.97 10.89
N ALA A 199 -12.08 -39.37 12.13
CA ALA A 199 -11.52 -39.04 13.46
C ALA A 199 -11.10 -37.58 13.83
N SER A 200 -11.40 -36.56 13.03
CA SER A 200 -11.21 -35.17 13.45
C SER A 200 -12.48 -34.70 14.13
N SER A 201 -12.49 -34.66 15.47
CA SER A 201 -13.62 -34.14 16.25
C SER A 201 -14.18 -32.87 15.61
N PRO A 202 -15.52 -32.79 15.36
CA PRO A 202 -16.12 -31.62 14.74
C PRO A 202 -15.72 -30.39 15.54
N LYS A 203 -15.08 -29.43 14.87
CA LYS A 203 -14.68 -28.20 15.53
C LYS A 203 -15.95 -27.49 15.98
N SER A 204 -16.09 -27.32 17.29
CA SER A 204 -17.18 -26.52 17.84
C SER A 204 -17.21 -25.15 17.16
N ARG A 205 -18.41 -24.70 16.81
CA ARG A 205 -18.68 -23.38 16.24
C ARG A 205 -17.98 -22.27 17.06
N GLU A 206 -18.00 -22.42 18.38
CA GLU A 206 -17.36 -21.52 19.33
C GLU A 206 -15.84 -21.50 19.20
N ALA A 207 -15.20 -22.65 18.95
CA ALA A 207 -13.75 -22.73 18.79
C ALA A 207 -13.30 -22.01 17.51
N VAL A 208 -14.06 -22.14 16.41
CA VAL A 208 -13.77 -21.43 15.15
C VAL A 208 -13.98 -19.93 15.33
N ALA A 209 -15.08 -19.52 15.98
CA ALA A 209 -15.36 -18.12 16.27
C ALA A 209 -14.28 -17.49 17.16
N LYS A 210 -13.87 -18.18 18.24
CA LYS A 210 -12.79 -17.73 19.14
C LYS A 210 -11.47 -17.57 18.40
N ARG A 211 -11.13 -18.48 17.48
CA ARG A 211 -9.94 -18.36 16.64
C ARG A 211 -10.00 -17.12 15.74
N LEU A 212 -11.13 -16.85 15.10
CA LEU A 212 -11.30 -15.65 14.28
C LEU A 212 -11.19 -14.37 15.12
N ALA A 213 -11.82 -14.34 16.30
CA ALA A 213 -11.72 -13.22 17.23
C ALA A 213 -10.27 -12.98 17.66
N ALA A 214 -9.50 -14.03 17.96
CA ALA A 214 -8.09 -13.89 18.30
C ALA A 214 -7.26 -13.30 17.16
N LEU A 215 -7.52 -13.67 15.89
CA LEU A 215 -6.84 -13.06 14.73
C LEU A 215 -7.21 -11.59 14.54
N VAL A 216 -8.48 -11.24 14.81
CA VAL A 216 -8.98 -9.86 14.78
C VAL A 216 -8.31 -9.03 15.87
N GLU A 217 -8.16 -9.58 17.07
CA GLU A 217 -7.52 -8.90 18.20
C GLU A 217 -6.03 -8.73 17.97
N ALA A 218 -5.33 -9.75 17.47
CA ALA A 218 -3.91 -9.67 17.15
C ALA A 218 -3.57 -8.56 16.12
N ASN A 219 -4.54 -8.16 15.30
CA ASN A 219 -4.39 -7.09 14.30
C ASN A 219 -5.00 -5.75 14.73
N SER A 220 -5.46 -5.60 15.99
CA SER A 220 -6.16 -4.40 16.46
C SER A 220 -5.29 -3.13 16.38
N ALA A 221 -4.04 -3.20 16.82
CA ALA A 221 -3.11 -2.07 16.79
C ALA A 221 -2.82 -1.54 15.37
N GLU A 222 -2.68 -2.43 14.38
CA GLU A 222 -2.47 -2.03 13.00
C GLU A 222 -3.75 -1.43 12.38
N ARG A 223 -4.93 -1.97 12.72
CA ARG A 223 -6.21 -1.35 12.32
C ARG A 223 -6.34 0.08 12.86
N GLU A 224 -6.04 0.29 14.14
CA GLU A 224 -6.09 1.62 14.74
C GLU A 224 -5.13 2.59 14.04
N LYS A 225 -3.91 2.13 13.73
CA LYS A 225 -2.93 2.93 12.98
C LYS A 225 -3.45 3.30 11.59
N GLN A 226 -4.05 2.35 10.86
CA GLN A 226 -4.66 2.60 9.56
C GLN A 226 -5.81 3.60 9.65
N LEU A 227 -6.66 3.47 10.67
CA LEU A 227 -7.77 4.39 10.92
C LEU A 227 -7.29 5.80 11.28
N ARG A 228 -6.29 5.93 12.16
CA ARG A 228 -5.65 7.22 12.50
C ARG A 228 -5.05 7.87 11.25
N ALA A 229 -4.33 7.11 10.42
CA ALA A 229 -3.75 7.61 9.17
C ALA A 229 -4.81 8.04 8.15
N TRP A 230 -5.95 7.34 8.10
CA TRP A 230 -7.09 7.74 7.28
C TRP A 230 -7.74 9.03 7.80
N ASN A 231 -8.03 9.13 9.09
CA ASN A 231 -8.60 10.33 9.73
C ASN A 231 -7.71 11.56 9.50
N CYS A 232 -6.39 11.43 9.67
CA CYS A 232 -5.46 12.53 9.40
C CYS A 232 -5.52 13.01 7.94
N ARG A 233 -5.63 12.07 6.99
CA ARG A 233 -5.76 12.42 5.56
C ARG A 233 -7.09 13.13 5.28
N GLN A 234 -8.19 12.68 5.87
CA GLN A 234 -9.49 13.34 5.74
C GLN A 234 -9.46 14.76 6.30
N MET A 235 -8.94 14.95 7.52
CA MET A 235 -8.79 16.29 8.11
C MET A 235 -7.96 17.23 7.24
N LEU A 236 -6.84 16.74 6.68
CA LEU A 236 -6.00 17.53 5.77
C LEU A 236 -6.72 17.88 4.46
N GLN A 237 -7.55 16.98 3.94
CA GLN A 237 -8.36 17.23 2.76
C GLN A 237 -9.44 18.29 3.04
N GLU A 238 -10.12 18.18 4.18
CA GLU A 238 -11.13 19.15 4.62
C GLU A 238 -10.51 20.53 4.85
N GLU A 239 -9.37 20.61 5.54
CA GLU A 239 -8.63 21.87 5.75
C GLU A 239 -8.26 22.53 4.41
N ARG A 240 -7.88 21.74 3.39
CA ARG A 240 -7.62 22.25 2.04
C ARG A 240 -8.88 22.84 1.40
N LEU A 241 -10.02 22.15 1.53
CA LEU A 241 -11.31 22.63 1.02
C LEU A 241 -11.75 23.93 1.72
N GLN A 242 -11.63 23.99 3.05
CA GLN A 242 -11.92 25.19 3.84
C GLN A 242 -11.03 26.37 3.42
N ARG A 243 -9.72 26.14 3.24
CA ARG A 243 -8.78 27.17 2.74
C ARG A 243 -9.13 27.63 1.33
N GLN A 244 -9.60 26.72 0.47
CA GLN A 244 -10.05 27.08 -0.88
C GLN A 244 -11.32 27.93 -0.83
N ALA A 245 -12.30 27.55 -0.02
CA ALA A 245 -13.53 28.31 0.21
C ALA A 245 -13.25 29.72 0.75
N ALA A 246 -12.39 29.85 1.76
CA ALA A 246 -11.98 31.14 2.31
C ALA A 246 -11.26 32.03 1.27
N ARG A 247 -10.45 31.43 0.38
CA ARG A 247 -9.82 32.16 -0.74
C ARG A 247 -10.84 32.63 -1.75
N THR A 248 -11.85 31.82 -2.09
CA THR A 248 -12.91 32.23 -3.02
C THR A 248 -13.78 33.34 -2.44
N GLU A 249 -14.14 33.25 -1.16
CA GLU A 249 -14.89 34.29 -0.44
C GLU A 249 -14.10 35.60 -0.38
N ARG A 250 -12.82 35.55 0.01
CA ARG A 250 -11.96 36.74 0.00
C ARG A 250 -11.87 37.39 -1.38
N ARG A 251 -11.83 36.59 -2.45
CA ARG A 251 -11.83 37.11 -3.82
C ARG A 251 -13.16 37.76 -4.18
N ALA A 252 -14.30 37.20 -3.73
CA ALA A 252 -15.61 37.80 -3.92
C ALA A 252 -15.71 39.16 -3.21
N LEU A 253 -15.36 39.22 -1.91
CA LEU A 253 -15.35 40.46 -1.13
C LEU A 253 -14.47 41.55 -1.77
N LEU A 254 -13.32 41.17 -2.33
CA LEU A 254 -12.45 42.10 -3.06
C LEU A 254 -13.08 42.60 -4.37
N ARG A 255 -13.88 41.78 -5.06
CA ARG A 255 -14.63 42.21 -6.25
C ARG A 255 -15.76 43.16 -5.85
N ASP A 256 -16.51 42.85 -4.79
CA ASP A 256 -17.60 43.69 -4.30
C ASP A 256 -17.08 45.04 -3.83
N ARG A 257 -15.99 45.04 -3.06
CA ARG A 257 -15.29 46.28 -2.66
C ARG A 257 -14.84 47.09 -3.87
N ARG A 258 -14.34 46.44 -4.92
CA ARG A 258 -13.97 47.14 -6.17
C ARG A 258 -15.19 47.67 -6.91
N ALA A 259 -16.32 46.98 -6.89
CA ALA A 259 -17.56 47.42 -7.47
C ALA A 259 -18.11 48.66 -6.74
N MET A 260 -18.18 48.62 -5.40
CA MET A 260 -18.58 49.77 -4.58
C MET A 260 -17.69 51.00 -4.85
N VAL A 261 -16.36 50.82 -4.86
CA VAL A 261 -15.42 51.93 -5.18
C VAL A 261 -15.63 52.48 -6.59
N ARG A 262 -16.08 51.67 -7.55
CA ARG A 262 -16.40 52.16 -8.91
C ARG A 262 -17.70 52.95 -8.91
N GLU A 263 -18.72 52.50 -8.20
CA GLU A 263 -19.98 53.23 -8.04
C GLU A 263 -19.75 54.57 -7.31
N ASP A 264 -19.02 54.58 -6.20
CA ASP A 264 -18.65 55.82 -5.49
C ASP A 264 -17.92 56.82 -6.40
N ARG A 265 -17.03 56.31 -7.26
CA ARG A 265 -16.33 57.15 -8.24
C ARG A 265 -17.27 57.68 -9.32
N LYS A 266 -18.26 56.91 -9.72
CA LYS A 266 -19.29 57.32 -10.69
C LYS A 266 -20.15 58.44 -10.09
N LEU A 267 -20.68 58.23 -8.88
CA LEU A 267 -21.44 59.23 -8.12
C LEU A 267 -20.60 60.51 -7.88
N SER A 268 -19.33 60.37 -7.49
CA SER A 268 -18.44 61.54 -7.31
C SER A 268 -18.17 62.29 -8.61
N ARG A 269 -18.14 61.61 -9.77
CA ARG A 269 -17.99 62.26 -11.08
C ARG A 269 -19.25 63.02 -11.45
N GLU A 270 -20.42 62.45 -11.18
CA GLU A 270 -21.72 63.09 -11.40
C GLU A 270 -21.87 64.34 -10.52
N ASP A 271 -21.57 64.25 -9.22
CA ASP A 271 -21.56 65.40 -8.30
C ASP A 271 -20.57 66.49 -8.75
N LYS A 272 -19.36 66.10 -9.17
CA LYS A 272 -18.39 67.06 -9.75
C LYS A 272 -18.87 67.68 -11.04
N ALA A 273 -19.57 66.94 -11.91
CA ALA A 273 -20.14 67.49 -13.12
C ALA A 273 -21.23 68.53 -12.81
N LEU A 274 -22.01 68.31 -11.74
CA LEU A 274 -22.96 69.30 -11.23
C LEU A 274 -22.26 70.55 -10.68
N ARG A 275 -21.17 70.39 -9.93
CA ARG A 275 -20.41 71.52 -9.31
C ARG A 275 -19.55 72.33 -10.28
N ARG A 276 -19.09 71.73 -11.38
CA ARG A 276 -18.26 72.38 -12.43
C ARG A 276 -18.94 73.54 -13.17
N LYS A 277 -20.16 73.93 -12.80
CA LYS A 277 -20.84 75.14 -13.27
C LYS A 277 -20.32 76.44 -12.62
N LEU A 278 -19.36 76.39 -11.69
CA LEU A 278 -18.84 77.58 -10.99
C LEU A 278 -17.36 77.89 -11.35
N PRO A 279 -17.07 79.07 -11.95
CA PRO A 279 -15.72 79.44 -12.41
C PRO A 279 -14.63 79.52 -11.33
N SER A 280 -14.99 79.76 -10.06
CA SER A 280 -14.03 79.89 -8.95
C SER A 280 -13.34 78.57 -8.57
N GLU A 281 -13.98 77.42 -8.84
CA GLU A 281 -13.41 76.12 -8.52
C GLU A 281 -12.31 75.67 -9.50
N LEU A 282 -12.27 76.22 -10.72
CA LEU A 282 -11.25 75.87 -11.73
C LEU A 282 -9.85 76.29 -11.30
N VAL A 283 -9.71 77.48 -10.72
CA VAL A 283 -8.43 78.01 -10.23
C VAL A 283 -7.93 77.20 -9.02
N GLN A 284 -8.81 76.90 -8.05
CA GLN A 284 -8.45 76.06 -6.90
C GLN A 284 -8.08 74.63 -7.32
N ASN A 285 -8.74 74.08 -8.35
CA ASN A 285 -8.41 72.76 -8.88
C ASN A 285 -7.07 72.72 -9.62
N LEU A 286 -6.68 73.81 -10.30
CA LEU A 286 -5.35 73.90 -10.92
C LEU A 286 -4.24 73.93 -9.87
N VAL A 287 -4.41 74.69 -8.78
CA VAL A 287 -3.45 74.72 -7.65
C VAL A 287 -3.33 73.33 -7.01
N ARG A 288 -4.47 72.70 -6.65
CA ARG A 288 -4.48 71.33 -6.08
C ARG A 288 -3.90 70.29 -7.04
N ARG A 289 -4.10 70.43 -8.35
CA ARG A 289 -3.52 69.53 -9.36
C ARG A 289 -2.01 69.68 -9.42
N TRP A 290 -1.50 70.91 -9.35
CA TRP A 290 -0.07 71.18 -9.31
C TRP A 290 0.59 70.60 -8.06
N GLU A 291 0.00 70.79 -6.88
CA GLU A 291 0.47 70.19 -5.62
C GLU A 291 0.46 68.66 -5.66
N ARG A 292 -0.58 68.05 -6.24
CA ARG A 292 -0.63 66.60 -6.44
C ARG A 292 0.48 66.12 -7.36
N LEU A 293 0.75 66.81 -8.46
CA LEU A 293 1.85 66.47 -9.37
C LEU A 293 3.22 66.58 -8.68
N GLN A 294 3.43 67.61 -7.86
CA GLN A 294 4.60 67.75 -6.99
C GLN A 294 4.73 66.56 -6.02
N SER A 295 3.64 66.17 -5.34
CA SER A 295 3.66 65.03 -4.42
C SER A 295 3.92 63.69 -5.12
N LEU A 296 3.38 63.50 -6.33
CA LEU A 296 3.59 62.30 -7.14
C LEU A 296 5.04 62.22 -7.63
N ARG A 297 5.64 63.36 -7.98
CA ARG A 297 7.06 63.45 -8.33
C ARG A 297 7.93 63.01 -7.16
N ARG A 298 7.70 63.56 -5.95
CA ARG A 298 8.39 63.15 -4.72
C ARG A 298 8.20 61.68 -4.39
N ARG A 299 6.99 61.14 -4.58
CA ARG A 299 6.71 59.70 -4.36
C ARG A 299 7.42 58.80 -5.38
N ARG A 300 7.52 59.22 -6.64
CA ARG A 300 8.27 58.49 -7.68
C ARG A 300 9.76 58.49 -7.35
N GLU A 301 10.32 59.63 -6.98
CA GLU A 301 11.71 59.75 -6.55
C GLU A 301 11.99 58.86 -5.32
N ALA A 302 11.10 58.88 -4.32
CA ALA A 302 11.21 58.00 -3.15
C ALA A 302 11.07 56.51 -3.50
N ALA A 303 10.20 56.14 -4.45
CA ALA A 303 10.02 54.77 -4.90
C ALA A 303 11.24 54.24 -5.66
N VAL A 304 11.86 55.08 -6.50
CA VAL A 304 13.13 54.74 -7.17
C VAL A 304 14.21 54.48 -6.12
N LEU A 305 14.34 55.35 -5.12
CA LEU A 305 15.30 55.17 -4.02
C LEU A 305 15.03 53.89 -3.21
N GLN A 306 13.76 53.55 -2.94
CA GLN A 306 13.39 52.30 -2.29
C GLN A 306 13.71 51.07 -3.16
N GLN A 307 13.48 51.15 -4.46
CA GLN A 307 13.80 50.06 -5.39
C GLN A 307 15.30 49.81 -5.46
N GLU A 308 16.13 50.86 -5.47
CA GLU A 308 17.58 50.74 -5.38
C GLU A 308 18.04 50.11 -4.06
N ARG A 309 17.47 50.53 -2.92
CA ARG A 309 17.75 49.91 -1.61
C ARG A 309 17.37 48.42 -1.60
N ALA A 310 16.22 48.06 -2.18
CA ALA A 310 15.77 46.67 -2.28
C ALA A 310 16.70 45.83 -3.17
N LYS A 311 17.12 46.37 -4.33
CA LYS A 311 18.12 45.72 -5.20
C LYS A 311 19.44 45.49 -4.47
N ARG A 312 19.94 46.47 -3.72
CA ARG A 312 21.17 46.33 -2.89
C ARG A 312 21.01 45.25 -1.82
N ARG A 313 19.87 45.20 -1.11
CA ARG A 313 19.58 44.14 -0.12
C ARG A 313 19.51 42.75 -0.74
N ALA A 314 18.86 42.62 -1.90
CA ALA A 314 18.78 41.35 -2.62
C ALA A 314 20.16 40.86 -3.09
N ALA A 315 20.99 41.77 -3.60
CA ALA A 315 22.38 41.47 -3.96
C ALA A 315 23.21 41.03 -2.75
N ALA A 316 23.08 41.72 -1.61
CA ALA A 316 23.76 41.35 -0.37
C ALA A 316 23.34 39.94 0.12
N LEU A 317 22.04 39.63 0.10
CA LEU A 317 21.54 38.30 0.48
C LEU A 317 22.03 37.20 -0.47
N SER A 318 22.09 37.47 -1.77
CA SER A 318 22.66 36.54 -2.76
C SER A 318 24.13 36.26 -2.47
N ASN A 319 24.92 37.29 -2.15
CA ASN A 319 26.32 37.16 -1.77
C ASN A 319 26.49 36.37 -0.46
N CYS A 320 25.68 36.64 0.57
CA CYS A 320 25.68 35.86 1.81
C CYS A 320 25.37 34.38 1.56
N LYS A 321 24.39 34.06 0.69
CA LYS A 321 24.07 32.67 0.31
C LYS A 321 25.22 31.99 -0.44
N LYS A 322 25.91 32.70 -1.35
CA LYS A 322 27.09 32.17 -2.05
C LYS A 322 28.23 31.85 -1.06
N LEU A 323 28.52 32.77 -0.14
CA LEU A 323 29.54 32.56 0.90
C LEU A 323 29.18 31.39 1.84
N ALA A 324 27.90 31.26 2.23
CA ALA A 324 27.45 30.14 3.04
C ALA A 324 27.62 28.78 2.32
N LYS A 325 27.32 28.71 1.02
CA LYS A 325 27.55 27.52 0.20
C LYS A 325 29.04 27.18 0.08
N GLN A 326 29.90 28.18 -0.17
CA GLN A 326 31.35 27.97 -0.22
C GLN A 326 31.91 27.46 1.11
N ARG A 327 31.47 28.02 2.25
CA ARG A 327 31.85 27.53 3.59
C ARG A 327 31.37 26.10 3.85
N ALA A 328 30.16 25.76 3.41
CA ALA A 328 29.63 24.39 3.55
C ALA A 328 30.44 23.40 2.71
N ALA A 329 30.76 23.74 1.46
CA ALA A 329 31.61 22.93 0.59
C ALA A 329 33.01 22.71 1.19
N ALA A 330 33.65 23.77 1.68
CA ALA A 330 34.96 23.68 2.34
C ALA A 330 34.93 22.78 3.59
N LYS A 331 33.84 22.79 4.37
CA LYS A 331 33.67 21.88 5.52
C LYS A 331 33.56 20.41 5.10
N VAL A 332 32.86 20.13 4.00
CA VAL A 332 32.74 18.75 3.47
C VAL A 332 34.09 18.25 2.98
N GLU A 333 34.84 19.08 2.26
CA GLU A 333 36.18 18.74 1.75
C GLU A 333 37.20 18.53 2.88
N LEU A 334 37.14 19.36 3.93
CA LEU A 334 37.94 19.17 5.14
C LEU A 334 37.63 17.84 5.83
N ARG A 335 36.34 17.46 5.94
CA ARG A 335 35.93 16.17 6.51
C ARG A 335 36.45 15.01 5.67
N ARG A 336 36.33 15.09 4.34
CA ARG A 336 36.85 14.08 3.41
C ARG A 336 38.37 13.93 3.52
N SER A 337 39.10 15.03 3.55
CA SER A 337 40.56 15.04 3.74
C SER A 337 40.98 14.44 5.08
N ARG A 338 40.14 14.60 6.13
CA ARG A 338 40.37 14.01 7.44
C ARG A 338 40.11 12.50 7.43
N THR A 339 39.00 12.04 6.83
CA THR A 339 38.72 10.61 6.72
C THR A 339 39.78 9.89 5.90
N GLU A 340 40.24 10.48 4.79
CA GLU A 340 41.33 9.91 3.98
C GLU A 340 42.65 9.82 4.77
N ARG A 341 42.96 10.83 5.61
CA ARG A 341 44.13 10.78 6.50
C ARG A 341 43.98 9.70 7.58
N GLU A 342 42.79 9.57 8.18
CA GLU A 342 42.51 8.54 9.17
C GLU A 342 42.56 7.13 8.56
N GLU A 343 42.06 6.93 7.34
CA GLU A 343 42.16 5.67 6.60
C GLU A 343 43.62 5.33 6.25
N ARG A 344 44.41 6.29 5.76
CA ARG A 344 45.84 6.09 5.53
C ARG A 344 46.59 5.76 6.82
N TRP A 345 46.30 6.47 7.90
CA TRP A 345 46.91 6.21 9.21
C TRP A 345 46.53 4.82 9.74
N ARG A 346 45.26 4.42 9.59
CA ARG A 346 44.80 3.06 9.94
C ARG A 346 45.48 2.00 9.09
N TRP A 347 45.63 2.23 7.78
CA TRP A 347 46.32 1.31 6.88
C TRP A 347 47.79 1.14 7.26
N LEU A 348 48.49 2.24 7.55
CA LEU A 348 49.89 2.24 8.01
C LEU A 348 50.08 1.59 9.39
N ASN A 349 49.07 1.63 10.26
CA ASN A 349 49.12 1.07 11.62
C ASN A 349 48.29 -0.21 11.79
N ARG A 350 48.01 -0.95 10.70
CA ARG A 350 47.41 -2.29 10.83
C ARG A 350 48.42 -3.21 11.52
N ARG A 351 48.02 -3.79 12.66
CA ARG A 351 48.82 -4.74 13.43
C ARG A 351 49.10 -6.07 12.72
N ASP A 352 48.46 -6.29 11.56
CA ASP A 352 48.55 -7.53 10.79
C ASP A 352 49.45 -7.41 9.55
N LEU A 353 50.11 -6.26 9.33
CA LEU A 353 51.21 -6.17 8.35
C LEU A 353 52.44 -6.87 8.92
N THR A 354 52.48 -8.18 8.76
CA THR A 354 53.68 -8.97 9.05
C THR A 354 54.76 -8.62 8.03
N MET A 355 56.04 -8.67 8.43
CA MET A 355 57.18 -8.44 7.52
C MET A 355 57.14 -9.32 6.26
N ALA A 356 56.42 -10.43 6.30
CA ALA A 356 56.18 -11.32 5.16
C ALA A 356 55.36 -10.67 4.03
N ASP A 357 54.44 -9.75 4.34
CA ASP A 357 53.61 -9.05 3.34
C ASP A 357 54.36 -7.88 2.68
N LEU A 358 55.29 -7.24 3.40
CA LEU A 358 56.10 -6.13 2.88
C LEU A 358 57.25 -6.58 2.00
N LEU A 359 57.80 -7.77 2.25
CA LEU A 359 58.92 -8.29 1.45
C LEU A 359 58.48 -8.90 0.11
N GLY A 360 57.17 -9.09 -0.10
CA GLY A 360 56.64 -9.77 -1.27
C GLY A 360 57.10 -11.23 -1.28
N GLN A 361 56.17 -12.17 -1.29
CA GLN A 361 56.50 -13.56 -1.54
C GLN A 361 57.12 -13.71 -2.95
N ARG A 362 58.45 -13.59 -3.00
CA ARG A 362 59.32 -14.06 -4.08
C ARG A 362 60.29 -15.06 -3.45
N ALA A 363 59.84 -16.31 -3.39
CA ALA A 363 60.55 -17.56 -3.12
C ALA A 363 59.59 -18.43 -2.28
N LEU A 364 59.19 -19.63 -2.66
CA LEU A 364 59.56 -20.57 -3.72
C LEU A 364 58.33 -21.45 -3.98
#